data_AF-A0AAU0VSD1-F1
#
_entry.id   AF-A0AAU0VSD1-F1
#
_cell.length_a   1.000
_cell.length_b   1.000
_cell.length_c   1.000
_cell.angle_alpha   90.00
_cell.angle_beta   90.00
_cell.angle_gamma   90.00
#
_symmetry.space_group_name_H-M   'P 1'
#
loop_
_entity.id
_entity.type
_entity.pdbx_description
1 polymer ?
#
loop_
_entity_poly.entity_id
_entity_poly.type
_entity_poly.pdbx_seq_one_letter_code
_entity_poly.pdbx_strand_id
1 'polypeptide(L)'
;MAKEVVEDARRGEKFDPPLNWRELAFYDAVAEHDTAQELMGDEILASIARDLVAEVQKKLKPDWIAREPVRAGLRSAIKRLLARHGYPPDRRAEAVKLVLKQMEHFADEWATTGMPDS
;
A
#
# COMPACT_ATOMS: atom_id res chain seq x y z
N MET A 1 -18.23 -0.45 -5.39
CA MET A 1 -17.73 -1.73 -4.80
C MET A 1 -17.55 -2.83 -5.85
N ALA A 2 -18.56 -3.60 -6.32
CA ALA A 2 -18.28 -4.76 -7.21
C ALA A 2 -17.71 -4.41 -8.61
N LYS A 3 -18.08 -3.28 -9.21
CA LYS A 3 -17.55 -2.88 -10.53
C LYS A 3 -16.13 -2.29 -10.47
N GLU A 4 -15.80 -1.59 -9.39
CA GLU A 4 -14.47 -0.99 -9.20
C GLU A 4 -13.41 -2.07 -9.00
N VAL A 5 -13.72 -3.12 -8.24
CA VAL A 5 -12.80 -4.26 -8.00
C VAL A 5 -12.47 -5.00 -9.30
N VAL A 6 -13.40 -5.09 -10.26
CA VAL A 6 -13.16 -5.77 -11.54
C VAL A 6 -12.26 -4.95 -12.46
N GLU A 7 -12.42 -3.63 -12.49
CA GLU A 7 -11.55 -2.74 -13.27
C GLU A 7 -10.16 -2.62 -12.61
N ASP A 8 -10.09 -2.62 -11.28
CA ASP A 8 -8.83 -2.75 -10.54
C ASP A 8 -8.14 -4.08 -10.87
N ALA A 9 -8.85 -5.22 -10.84
CA ALA A 9 -8.26 -6.52 -11.16
C ALA A 9 -7.58 -6.53 -12.55
N ARG A 10 -8.22 -5.94 -13.57
CA ARG A 10 -7.65 -5.81 -14.91
C ARG A 10 -6.40 -4.94 -14.98
N ARG A 11 -6.35 -3.85 -14.20
CA ARG A 11 -5.13 -3.03 -14.09
C ARG A 11 -4.03 -3.78 -13.34
N GLY A 12 -4.39 -4.63 -12.38
CA GLY A 12 -3.46 -5.44 -11.62
C GLY A 12 -2.78 -6.52 -12.46
N GLU A 13 -3.51 -7.08 -13.44
CA GLU A 13 -3.00 -8.07 -14.40
C GLU A 13 -1.92 -7.53 -15.35
N LYS A 14 -1.77 -6.21 -15.49
CA LYS A 14 -0.72 -5.60 -16.34
C LYS A 14 0.68 -5.72 -15.75
N PHE A 15 0.78 -6.01 -14.44
CA PHE A 15 2.04 -6.16 -13.74
C PHE A 15 2.49 -7.61 -13.72
N ASP A 16 3.80 -7.84 -13.73
CA ASP A 16 4.39 -9.16 -13.55
C ASP A 16 5.16 -9.21 -12.22
N PRO A 17 4.80 -10.10 -11.27
CA PRO A 17 3.52 -10.80 -11.11
C PRO A 17 2.29 -9.86 -10.93
N PRO A 18 1.06 -10.35 -11.18
CA PRO A 18 -0.14 -9.52 -11.12
C PRO A 18 -0.37 -8.97 -9.71
N LEU A 19 -0.73 -7.69 -9.63
CA LEU A 19 -1.13 -7.06 -8.38
C LEU A 19 -2.57 -7.42 -8.05
N ASN A 20 -2.84 -7.83 -6.82
CA ASN A 20 -4.21 -7.93 -6.34
C ASN A 20 -4.80 -6.54 -6.06
N TRP A 21 -6.12 -6.46 -5.87
CA TRP A 21 -6.83 -5.20 -5.63
C TRP A 21 -6.28 -4.36 -4.45
N ARG A 22 -5.70 -5.01 -3.43
CA ARG A 22 -5.09 -4.30 -2.29
C ARG A 22 -3.79 -3.67 -2.73
N GLU A 23 -2.91 -4.47 -3.34
CA GLU A 23 -1.63 -4.01 -3.86
C GLU A 23 -1.82 -2.92 -4.90
N LEU A 24 -2.84 -3.03 -5.73
CA LEU A 24 -3.15 -2.01 -6.72
C LEU A 24 -3.61 -0.69 -6.08
N ALA A 25 -4.43 -0.73 -5.03
CA ALA A 25 -4.78 0.49 -4.30
C ALA A 25 -3.58 1.16 -3.61
N PHE A 26 -2.61 0.37 -3.14
CA PHE A 26 -1.32 0.92 -2.65
C PHE A 26 -0.48 1.48 -3.79
N TYR A 27 -0.46 0.82 -4.94
CA TYR A 27 0.19 1.30 -6.14
C TYR A 27 -0.38 2.66 -6.55
N ASP A 28 -1.71 2.79 -6.66
CA ASP A 28 -2.36 4.06 -6.99
C ASP A 28 -2.06 5.13 -5.95
N ALA A 29 -2.11 4.82 -4.65
CA ALA A 29 -1.78 5.79 -3.60
C ALA A 29 -0.33 6.33 -3.67
N VAL A 30 0.63 5.54 -4.17
CA VAL A 30 2.03 5.97 -4.34
C VAL A 30 2.26 6.60 -5.72
N ALA A 31 1.55 6.13 -6.76
CA ALA A 31 1.64 6.62 -8.13
C ALA A 31 0.98 7.99 -8.31
N GLU A 32 -0.19 8.19 -7.71
CA GLU A 32 -1.04 9.39 -7.84
C GLU A 32 -0.40 10.62 -7.19
N HIS A 33 0.51 10.43 -6.23
CA HIS A 33 0.97 11.53 -5.40
C HIS A 33 1.87 12.54 -6.12
N ASP A 34 2.73 12.14 -7.08
CA ASP A 34 3.87 13.03 -7.38
C ASP A 34 4.74 12.64 -8.58
N THR A 35 4.18 12.30 -9.74
CA THR A 35 4.97 11.87 -10.93
C THR A 35 5.96 10.74 -10.63
N ALA A 36 5.76 10.01 -9.52
CA ALA A 36 6.65 8.94 -9.07
C ALA A 36 6.70 7.82 -10.10
N GLN A 37 5.59 7.63 -10.83
CA GLN A 37 5.50 6.72 -11.95
C GLN A 37 6.44 7.13 -13.09
N GLU A 38 6.56 8.43 -13.39
CA GLU A 38 7.47 8.95 -14.42
C GLU A 38 8.94 8.91 -13.97
N LEU A 39 9.20 9.01 -12.67
CA LEU A 39 10.55 9.05 -12.10
C LEU A 39 11.14 7.67 -11.81
N MET A 40 10.31 6.71 -11.39
CA MET A 40 10.75 5.41 -10.88
C MET A 40 10.26 4.24 -11.74
N GLY A 41 9.21 4.45 -12.54
CA GLY A 41 8.58 3.41 -13.35
C GLY A 41 7.56 2.55 -12.58
N ASP A 42 6.59 2.02 -13.34
CA ASP A 42 5.52 1.14 -12.84
C ASP A 42 6.06 -0.06 -12.04
N GLU A 43 7.17 -0.68 -12.47
CA GLU A 43 7.71 -1.88 -11.81
C GLU A 43 8.19 -1.61 -10.37
N ILE A 44 8.88 -0.48 -10.14
CA ILE A 44 9.36 -0.14 -8.79
C ILE A 44 8.19 0.20 -7.88
N LEU A 45 7.21 0.95 -8.38
CA LEU A 45 5.99 1.27 -7.65
C LEU A 45 5.19 0.01 -7.30
N ALA A 46 5.07 -0.93 -8.24
CA ALA A 46 4.44 -2.21 -8.01
C ALA A 46 5.15 -2.99 -6.90
N SER A 47 6.49 -3.07 -6.94
CA SER A 47 7.26 -3.72 -5.87
C SER A 47 7.03 -3.05 -4.52
N ILE A 48 7.06 -1.71 -4.46
CA ILE A 48 6.78 -0.95 -3.23
C ILE A 48 5.40 -1.34 -2.70
N ALA A 49 4.38 -1.36 -3.55
CA ALA A 49 3.02 -1.67 -3.16
C ALA A 49 2.88 -3.11 -2.61
N ARG A 50 3.54 -4.10 -3.23
CA ARG A 50 3.58 -5.47 -2.72
C ARG A 50 4.23 -5.55 -1.34
N ASP A 51 5.41 -4.95 -1.17
CA ASP A 51 6.12 -4.95 0.10
C ASP A 51 5.32 -4.23 1.20
N LEU A 52 4.61 -3.16 0.85
CA LEU A 52 3.70 -2.47 1.76
C LEU A 52 2.60 -3.43 2.24
N VAL A 53 1.85 -4.05 1.32
CA VAL A 53 0.78 -5.00 1.67
C VAL A 53 1.32 -6.15 2.51
N ALA A 54 2.50 -6.68 2.17
CA ALA A 54 3.13 -7.75 2.94
C ALA A 54 3.51 -7.32 4.37
N GLU A 55 4.08 -6.12 4.56
CA GLU A 55 4.37 -5.56 5.89
C GLU A 55 3.10 -5.31 6.70
N VAL A 56 2.03 -4.86 6.02
CA VAL A 56 0.72 -4.64 6.63
C VAL A 56 0.14 -5.97 7.10
N GLN A 57 0.05 -6.97 6.22
CA GLN A 57 -0.46 -8.31 6.53
C GLN A 57 0.31 -8.97 7.67
N LYS A 58 1.64 -8.88 7.67
CA LYS A 58 2.47 -9.44 8.75
C LYS A 58 2.16 -8.85 10.13
N LYS A 59 1.74 -7.59 10.17
CA LYS A 59 1.42 -6.92 11.42
C LYS A 59 -0.09 -6.94 11.69
N LEU A 60 -0.91 -7.39 10.74
CA LEU A 60 -2.38 -7.34 10.76
C LEU A 60 -3.02 -8.29 11.77
N LYS A 61 -2.90 -8.00 13.06
CA LYS A 61 -3.89 -8.49 14.02
C LYS A 61 -5.19 -7.66 13.86
N PRO A 62 -6.35 -8.09 14.35
CA PRO A 62 -7.57 -7.27 14.22
C PRO A 62 -7.54 -5.96 15.04
N ASP A 63 -6.63 -5.81 16.01
CA ASP A 63 -6.76 -4.80 17.09
C ASP A 63 -5.61 -3.75 17.18
N TRP A 64 -4.71 -3.70 16.20
CA TRP A 64 -3.40 -3.01 16.34
C TRP A 64 -3.30 -1.70 15.55
N ILE A 65 -4.09 -1.45 14.50
CA ILE A 65 -4.02 -0.19 13.73
C ILE A 65 -4.55 1.03 14.50
N ALA A 66 -5.40 0.81 15.50
CA ALA A 66 -5.82 1.87 16.43
C ALA A 66 -4.70 2.33 17.38
N ARG A 67 -3.59 1.58 17.47
CA ARG A 67 -2.52 1.87 18.44
C ARG A 67 -1.50 2.85 17.84
N GLU A 68 -1.31 3.98 18.50
CA GLU A 68 -0.29 4.97 18.14
C GLU A 68 1.16 4.43 17.98
N PRO A 69 1.68 3.56 18.88
CA PRO A 69 3.05 3.04 18.72
C PRO A 69 3.23 2.18 17.47
N VAL A 70 2.17 1.50 17.06
CA VAL A 70 2.14 0.71 15.82
C VAL A 70 2.20 1.62 14.60
N ARG A 71 1.39 2.68 14.58
CA ARG A 71 1.38 3.67 13.49
C ARG A 71 2.76 4.34 13.34
N ALA A 72 3.41 4.68 14.44
CA ALA A 72 4.77 5.22 14.42
C ALA A 72 5.80 4.22 13.86
N GLY A 73 5.70 2.94 14.23
CA GLY A 73 6.53 1.87 13.70
C GLY A 73 6.33 1.67 12.19
N LEU A 74 5.08 1.69 11.73
CA LEU A 74 4.70 1.62 10.32
C LEU A 74 5.23 2.81 9.52
N ARG A 75 5.03 4.04 10.00
CA ARG A 75 5.60 5.26 9.37
C ARG A 75 7.09 5.08 9.13
N SER A 76 7.80 4.60 10.15
CA SER A 76 9.24 4.38 10.07
C SER A 76 9.62 3.26 9.10
N ALA A 77 8.85 2.18 9.06
CA ALA A 77 9.07 1.07 8.14
C ALA A 77 8.84 1.48 6.69
N ILE A 78 7.69 2.10 6.39
CA ILE A 78 7.33 2.62 5.07
C ILE A 78 8.38 3.63 4.59
N LYS A 79 8.80 4.56 5.47
CA LYS A 79 9.84 5.54 5.13
C LYS A 79 11.17 4.86 4.76
N ARG A 80 11.55 3.79 5.46
CA ARG A 80 12.75 3.00 5.15
C ARG A 80 12.60 2.21 3.85
N LEU A 81 11.43 1.65 3.59
CA LEU A 81 11.10 0.91 2.39
C LEU A 81 11.21 1.83 1.17
N LEU A 82 10.50 2.96 1.18
CA LEU A 82 10.61 3.98 0.13
C LEU A 82 12.06 4.44 -0.10
N ALA A 83 12.84 4.59 0.97
CA ALA A 83 14.26 4.95 0.84
C ALA A 83 15.09 3.86 0.15
N ARG A 84 14.82 2.58 0.40
CA ARG A 84 15.52 1.45 -0.24
C ARG A 84 15.20 1.37 -1.73
N HIS A 85 13.98 1.71 -2.13
CA HIS A 85 13.58 1.73 -3.54
C HIS A 85 14.02 3.01 -4.28
N GLY A 86 14.69 3.96 -3.60
CA GLY A 86 15.19 5.19 -4.23
C GLY A 86 14.16 6.31 -4.30
N TYR A 87 13.06 6.24 -3.53
CA TYR A 87 12.02 7.27 -3.54
C TYR A 87 12.58 8.61 -2.99
N PRO A 88 12.30 9.74 -3.67
CA PRO A 88 12.87 11.03 -3.32
C PRO A 88 12.57 11.45 -1.86
N PRO A 89 13.58 11.87 -1.08
CA PRO A 89 13.41 12.27 0.33
C PRO A 89 12.32 13.30 0.57
N ASP A 90 12.22 14.30 -0.32
CA ASP A 90 11.26 15.39 -0.23
C ASP A 90 9.81 14.90 -0.30
N ARG A 91 9.57 13.83 -1.08
CA ARG A 91 8.23 13.28 -1.35
C ARG A 91 7.90 12.07 -0.48
N ARG A 92 8.91 11.46 0.16
CA ARG A 92 8.74 10.28 1.04
C ARG A 92 7.77 10.56 2.19
N ALA A 93 7.82 11.75 2.78
CA ALA A 93 7.00 12.06 3.95
C ALA A 93 5.50 12.05 3.63
N GLU A 94 5.13 12.47 2.41
CA GLU A 94 3.74 12.57 1.99
C GLU A 94 3.21 11.23 1.47
N ALA A 95 4.02 10.51 0.67
CA ALA A 95 3.74 9.14 0.28
C ALA A 95 3.48 8.24 1.51
N VAL A 96 4.30 8.37 2.58
CA VAL A 96 4.07 7.65 3.84
C VAL A 96 2.69 7.98 4.43
N LYS A 97 2.27 9.25 4.44
CA LYS A 97 0.97 9.65 5.00
C LYS A 97 -0.19 9.07 4.21
N LEU A 98 -0.13 9.12 2.87
CA LEU A 98 -1.16 8.55 2.01
C LEU A 98 -1.28 7.04 2.19
N VAL A 99 -0.15 6.33 2.14
CA VAL A 99 -0.10 4.89 2.36
C VAL A 99 -0.72 4.54 3.71
N LEU A 100 -0.40 5.27 4.78
CA LEU A 100 -1.03 5.04 6.08
C LEU A 100 -2.53 5.30 6.10
N LYS A 101 -3.00 6.35 5.44
CA LYS A 101 -4.44 6.63 5.34
C LYS A 101 -5.16 5.47 4.62
N GLN A 102 -4.56 4.97 3.54
CA GLN A 102 -5.10 3.85 2.79
C GLN A 102 -5.07 2.54 3.61
N MET A 103 -4.02 2.34 4.42
CA MET A 103 -3.96 1.23 5.38
C MET A 103 -5.05 1.31 6.45
N GLU A 104 -5.29 2.48 7.03
CA GLU A 104 -6.33 2.68 8.03
C GLU A 104 -7.71 2.34 7.46
N HIS A 105 -7.98 2.76 6.22
CA HIS A 105 -9.21 2.42 5.50
C HIS A 105 -9.34 0.91 5.28
N PHE A 106 -8.28 0.23 4.82
CA PHE A 106 -8.32 -1.22 4.61
C PHE A 106 -8.37 -2.03 5.90
N ALA A 107 -7.83 -1.52 7.00
CA ALA A 107 -7.87 -2.20 8.28
C ALA A 107 -9.24 -2.15 8.95
N ASP A 108 -9.95 -1.04 8.79
CA ASP A 108 -11.36 -0.94 9.17
C ASP A 108 -12.23 -1.93 8.36
N GLU A 109 -11.98 -2.00 7.05
CA GLU A 109 -12.59 -3.00 6.16
C GLU A 109 -12.23 -4.44 6.56
N TRP A 110 -10.97 -4.72 6.93
CA TRP A 110 -10.52 -6.06 7.37
C TRP A 110 -11.07 -6.47 8.73
N ALA A 111 -11.22 -5.52 9.66
CA ALA A 111 -11.83 -5.76 10.96
C ALA A 111 -13.33 -6.05 10.83
N THR A 112 -14.00 -5.41 9.87
CA THR A 112 -15.45 -5.52 9.65
C THR A 112 -15.85 -6.69 8.77
N THR A 113 -15.07 -7.00 7.73
CA THR A 113 -15.43 -8.04 6.75
C THR A 113 -15.23 -9.46 7.28
N GLY A 114 -14.30 -9.70 8.22
CA GLY A 114 -13.92 -11.05 8.62
C GLY A 114 -13.34 -11.81 7.43
N MET A 115 -12.03 -12.03 7.39
CA MET A 115 -11.41 -12.69 6.24
C MET A 115 -12.12 -14.01 5.91
N PRO A 116 -12.59 -14.25 4.67
CA PRO A 116 -12.47 -15.58 4.12
C PRO A 116 -10.96 -15.81 3.98
N ASP A 117 -10.38 -16.43 5.02
CA ASP A 117 -9.08 -17.08 4.91
C ASP A 117 -9.11 -18.01 3.69
N SER A 118 -8.09 -17.84 2.83
CA SER A 118 -7.46 -18.83 1.95
C SER A 118 -8.35 -19.82 1.18
#